data_AF-A0A428RZH9-F1
#
_entry.id   AF-A0A428RZH9-F1
#
_cell.length_a   1.000
_cell.length_b   1.000
_cell.length_c   1.000
_cell.angle_alpha   90.00
_cell.angle_beta   90.00
_cell.angle_gamma   90.00
#
_symmetry.space_group_name_H-M   'P 1'
#
loop_
_entity.id
_entity.type
_entity.pdbx_description
1 polymer ?
#
loop_
_entity_poly.entity_id
_entity_poly.type
_entity_poly.pdbx_seq_one_letter_code
_entity_poly.pdbx_strand_id
1 'polypeptide(L)'
;MNSRKIKPSHVEKLVYGDGSGDTFMAVTDTDIGRIGQPNCWENMNPFLKSLNRISHEDIKKNTPPGVEPEAHPERYNGWGRIFAPDGTCIDLNETHIPKAVHDYGGHYGRPDLIRLLVDTRRKELVTEADPDGNIATYSTRERLL
;
A
#
# COMPACT_ATOMS: atom_id res chain seq x y z
N MET A 1 0.58 -11.00 0.58
CA MET A 1 1.40 -9.78 0.56
C MET A 1 2.83 -10.16 0.93
N ASN A 2 3.79 -9.99 0.02
CA ASN A 2 5.21 -10.26 0.29
C ASN A 2 6.01 -8.99 0.01
N SER A 3 6.20 -8.16 1.05
CA SER A 3 7.00 -6.92 0.97
C SER A 3 8.33 -7.11 1.70
N ARG A 4 9.43 -6.69 1.07
CA ARG A 4 10.76 -6.65 1.70
C ARG A 4 11.08 -5.22 2.11
N LYS A 5 11.97 -5.05 3.09
CA LYS A 5 12.46 -3.72 3.42
C LYS A 5 13.31 -3.18 2.25
N ILE A 6 12.89 -2.09 1.61
CA ILE A 6 13.54 -1.42 0.48
C ILE A 6 14.98 -1.11 0.82
N LYS A 7 15.23 -0.52 2.01
CA LYS A 7 16.57 -0.26 2.52
C LYS A 7 16.67 -0.68 3.99
N PRO A 8 17.47 -1.71 4.32
CA PRO A 8 17.81 -2.05 5.69
C PRO A 8 18.47 -0.87 6.41
N SER A 9 18.15 -0.72 7.70
CA SER A 9 18.57 0.40 8.53
C SER A 9 19.79 0.01 9.37
N HIS A 10 20.83 0.85 9.35
CA HIS A 10 22.02 0.69 10.20
C HIS A 10 22.60 -0.75 10.15
N VAL A 11 22.69 -1.45 11.28
CA VAL A 11 23.25 -2.81 11.42
C VAL A 11 22.48 -3.87 10.63
N GLU A 12 21.21 -3.64 10.30
CA GLU A 12 20.44 -4.56 9.48
C GLU A 12 21.10 -4.79 8.11
N LYS A 13 21.85 -3.80 7.59
CA LYS A 13 22.57 -3.90 6.31
C LYS A 13 23.66 -4.98 6.29
N LEU A 14 24.09 -5.45 7.46
CA LEU A 14 25.07 -6.55 7.56
C LEU A 14 24.43 -7.92 7.32
N VAL A 15 23.11 -8.03 7.46
CA VAL A 15 22.40 -9.32 7.43
C VAL A 15 21.39 -9.37 6.29
N TYR A 16 20.71 -8.25 6.00
CA TYR A 16 19.62 -8.19 5.05
C TYR A 16 20.02 -7.41 3.80
N GLY A 17 19.53 -7.86 2.65
CA GLY A 17 19.65 -7.17 1.37
C GLY A 17 18.44 -6.29 1.05
N ASP A 18 18.66 -5.31 0.18
CA ASP A 18 17.65 -4.36 -0.28
C ASP A 18 16.44 -5.06 -0.94
N GLY A 19 15.27 -4.45 -0.76
CA GLY A 19 14.05 -4.77 -1.50
C GLY A 19 14.02 -4.06 -2.86
N SER A 20 13.44 -4.70 -3.87
CA SER A 20 13.30 -4.15 -5.22
C SER A 20 12.04 -4.68 -5.91
N GLY A 21 11.66 -4.05 -7.02
CA GLY A 21 10.56 -4.50 -7.88
C GLY A 21 9.18 -4.39 -7.21
N ASP A 22 8.48 -5.53 -7.15
CA ASP A 22 7.12 -5.66 -6.58
C ASP A 22 7.03 -5.30 -5.09
N THR A 23 8.17 -5.21 -4.39
CA THR A 23 8.27 -4.71 -3.02
C THR A 23 7.68 -3.30 -2.84
N PHE A 24 7.72 -2.45 -3.87
CA PHE A 24 7.14 -1.10 -3.78
C PHE A 24 5.61 -1.10 -3.78
N MET A 25 4.97 -2.21 -4.16
CA MET A 25 3.52 -2.40 -4.10
C MET A 25 3.12 -3.00 -2.75
N ALA A 26 3.45 -2.28 -1.67
CA ALA A 26 3.29 -2.73 -0.30
C ALA A 26 1.85 -2.56 0.23
N VAL A 27 0.85 -2.47 -0.65
CA VAL A 27 -0.57 -2.38 -0.28
C VAL A 27 -1.29 -3.58 -0.88
N THR A 28 -2.13 -4.23 -0.08
CA THR A 28 -2.95 -5.37 -0.51
C THR A 28 -4.42 -5.10 -0.17
N ASP A 29 -5.30 -5.45 -1.09
CA ASP A 29 -6.74 -5.46 -0.85
C ASP A 29 -7.12 -6.63 0.06
N THR A 30 -7.91 -6.34 1.09
CA THR A 30 -8.46 -7.33 2.02
C THR A 30 -9.96 -7.10 2.19
N ASP A 31 -10.66 -8.05 2.82
CA ASP A 31 -12.10 -7.95 3.06
C ASP A 31 -12.48 -6.77 3.97
N ILE A 32 -11.53 -6.28 4.77
CA ILE A 32 -11.73 -5.14 5.68
C ILE A 32 -11.23 -3.82 5.09
N GLY A 33 -10.76 -3.82 3.84
CA GLY A 33 -10.18 -2.67 3.16
C GLY A 33 -8.72 -2.87 2.79
N ARG A 34 -8.06 -1.78 2.42
CA ARG A 34 -6.66 -1.80 1.98
C ARG A 34 -5.70 -1.70 3.15
N ILE A 35 -4.72 -2.59 3.18
CA ILE A 35 -3.69 -2.63 4.23
C ILE A 35 -2.32 -2.45 3.59
N GLY A 36 -1.56 -1.47 4.10
CA GLY A 36 -0.16 -1.24 3.74
C GLY A 36 0.79 -1.55 4.89
N GLN A 37 1.99 -2.07 4.58
CA GLN A 37 2.98 -2.45 5.60
C GLN A 37 4.39 -1.90 5.30
N PRO A 38 4.64 -0.61 5.56
CA PRO A 38 6.00 -0.06 5.63
C PRO A 38 6.71 -0.50 6.91
N ASN A 39 7.98 -0.90 6.80
CA ASN A 39 8.77 -1.46 7.89
C ASN A 39 9.69 -0.40 8.53
N CYS A 40 9.49 -0.11 9.82
CA CYS A 40 10.38 0.73 10.63
C CYS A 40 10.62 2.12 9.96
N TRP A 41 11.87 2.47 9.64
CA TRP A 41 12.29 3.72 9.03
C TRP A 41 11.76 3.95 7.61
N GLU A 42 11.15 2.96 6.97
CA GLU A 42 10.42 3.16 5.71
C GLU A 42 9.25 4.15 5.88
N ASN A 43 8.69 4.25 7.09
CA ASN A 43 7.70 5.25 7.42
C ASN A 43 8.24 6.70 7.34
N MET A 44 9.55 6.91 7.30
CA MET A 44 10.12 8.24 7.12
C MET A 44 10.38 8.58 5.66
N ASN A 45 10.21 7.63 4.73
CA ASN A 45 10.36 7.89 3.31
C ASN A 45 9.09 8.56 2.76
N PRO A 46 9.13 9.87 2.41
CA PRO A 46 7.93 10.59 1.96
C PRO A 46 7.41 10.04 0.63
N PHE A 47 8.28 9.57 -0.27
CA PHE A 47 7.88 9.05 -1.57
C PHE A 47 7.18 7.70 -1.45
N LEU A 48 7.63 6.83 -0.56
CA LEU A 48 6.99 5.54 -0.32
C LEU A 48 5.60 5.71 0.32
N LYS A 49 5.47 6.66 1.24
CA LYS A 49 4.16 7.03 1.82
C LYS A 49 3.20 7.55 0.77
N SER A 50 3.67 8.50 -0.06
CA SER A 50 2.87 9.03 -1.16
C SER A 50 2.47 7.92 -2.12
N LEU A 51 3.40 7.05 -2.54
CA LEU A 51 3.12 5.91 -3.40
C LEU A 51 2.03 5.01 -2.80
N ASN A 52 2.23 4.50 -1.58
CA ASN A 52 1.29 3.60 -0.93
C ASN A 52 -0.11 4.21 -0.76
N ARG A 53 -0.23 5.54 -0.69
CA ARG A 53 -1.53 6.19 -0.71
C ARG A 53 -2.13 6.31 -2.10
N ILE A 54 -1.39 6.87 -3.04
CA ILE A 54 -1.92 7.26 -4.36
C ILE A 54 -2.05 6.08 -5.32
N SER A 55 -1.28 5.01 -5.12
CA SER A 55 -1.31 3.81 -5.98
C SER A 55 -2.69 3.17 -6.08
N HIS A 56 -3.59 3.47 -5.15
CA HIS A 56 -4.92 2.90 -5.08
C HIS A 56 -5.91 3.98 -4.58
N GLU A 57 -6.37 4.87 -5.48
CA GLU A 57 -7.20 6.03 -5.11
C GLU A 57 -8.64 5.68 -4.65
N ASP A 58 -9.14 4.49 -4.96
CA ASP A 58 -10.52 4.12 -4.66
C ASP A 58 -10.71 3.52 -3.27
N ILE A 59 -10.97 4.33 -2.23
CA ILE A 59 -11.47 3.77 -0.95
C ILE A 59 -12.65 2.86 -1.33
N LYS A 60 -12.45 1.55 -1.25
CA LYS A 60 -13.49 0.58 -1.56
C LYS A 60 -14.58 0.92 -0.55
N LYS A 61 -15.71 1.45 -1.02
CA LYS A 61 -16.92 1.45 -0.18
C LYS A 61 -17.10 -0.01 0.19
N ASN A 62 -16.88 -0.35 1.47
CA ASN A 62 -17.15 -1.69 1.96
C ASN A 62 -18.66 -1.99 1.98
N THR A 63 -19.48 -1.07 1.48
CA THR A 63 -20.90 -1.23 1.21
C THR A 63 -21.12 -2.13 -0.01
N PRO A 64 -21.74 -3.32 0.14
CA PRO A 64 -22.01 -4.23 -0.98
C PRO A 64 -22.95 -3.63 -2.03
N PRO A 65 -22.97 -4.17 -3.27
CA PRO A 65 -23.93 -3.77 -4.30
C PRO A 65 -25.38 -3.97 -3.82
N GLY A 66 -26.21 -2.92 -3.94
CA GLY A 66 -27.62 -2.95 -3.55
C GLY A 66 -27.91 -2.56 -2.09
N VAL A 67 -26.91 -2.08 -1.35
CA VAL A 67 -27.08 -1.58 0.02
C VAL A 67 -26.88 -0.06 0.02
N GLU A 68 -27.92 0.67 0.44
CA GLU A 68 -27.80 2.12 0.66
C GLU A 68 -26.79 2.40 1.78
N PRO A 69 -25.91 3.42 1.66
CA PRO A 69 -25.04 3.82 2.76
C PRO A 69 -25.88 4.12 4.01
N GLU A 70 -25.68 3.35 5.09
CA GLU A 70 -26.51 3.51 6.29
C GLU A 70 -26.27 4.89 6.93
N ALA A 71 -27.34 5.69 7.00
CA ALA A 71 -27.35 7.04 7.56
C ALA A 71 -27.57 7.06 9.09
N HIS A 72 -27.45 5.91 9.78
CA HIS A 72 -27.83 5.77 11.18
C HIS A 72 -26.62 5.55 12.11
N PRO A 73 -26.32 6.49 13.02
CA PRO A 73 -25.13 6.46 13.89
C PRO A 73 -25.18 5.45 15.06
N GLU A 74 -26.30 4.76 15.29
CA GLU A 74 -26.53 4.01 16.54
C GLU A 74 -26.10 2.53 16.52
N ARG A 75 -25.89 1.90 15.35
CA ARG A 75 -25.60 0.45 15.24
C ARG A 75 -24.71 0.13 14.04
N TYR A 76 -23.40 0.03 14.26
CA TYR A 76 -22.44 -0.36 13.22
C TYR A 76 -22.11 -1.86 13.30
N ASN A 77 -22.58 -2.64 12.32
CA ASN A 77 -22.15 -4.03 12.12
C ASN A 77 -21.73 -4.31 10.67
N GLY A 78 -20.63 -3.68 10.24
CA GLY A 78 -19.94 -3.99 8.99
C GLY A 78 -18.53 -4.52 9.23
N TRP A 79 -18.43 -5.81 9.62
CA TRP A 79 -17.35 -6.81 9.60
C TRP A 79 -15.84 -6.47 9.42
N GLY A 80 -15.38 -5.26 9.71
CA GLY A 80 -13.96 -4.92 9.83
C GLY A 80 -13.73 -4.02 11.03
N ARG A 81 -13.22 -4.57 12.13
CA ARG A 81 -12.91 -3.80 13.35
C ARG A 81 -11.40 -3.79 13.56
N ILE A 82 -10.77 -2.63 13.44
CA ILE A 82 -9.40 -2.39 13.94
C ILE A 82 -9.55 -1.69 15.28
N PHE A 83 -9.08 -2.30 16.34
CA PHE A 83 -9.15 -1.72 17.68
C PHE A 83 -7.86 -0.96 17.98
N ALA A 84 -7.99 0.26 18.49
CA ALA A 84 -6.90 0.95 19.14
C ALA A 84 -6.50 0.22 20.44
N PRO A 85 -5.28 0.44 20.97
CA PRO A 85 -4.81 -0.22 22.20
C PRO A 85 -5.69 0.02 23.43
N ASP A 86 -6.50 1.08 23.43
CA ASP A 86 -7.48 1.42 24.46
C ASP A 86 -8.85 0.75 24.26
N GLY A 87 -8.99 -0.08 23.22
CA GLY A 87 -10.22 -0.78 22.87
C GLY A 87 -11.17 0.02 21.97
N THR A 88 -10.81 1.22 21.53
CA THR A 88 -11.64 2.02 20.62
C THR A 88 -11.68 1.39 19.23
N CYS A 89 -12.88 1.16 18.68
CA CYS A 89 -13.02 0.67 17.31
C CYS A 89 -12.76 1.81 16.32
N ILE A 90 -11.80 1.64 15.42
CA ILE A 90 -11.54 2.56 14.32
C ILE A 90 -12.59 2.32 13.25
N ASP A 91 -13.51 3.27 13.05
CA ASP A 91 -14.47 3.23 11.96
C ASP A 91 -13.78 3.62 10.65
N LEU A 92 -13.61 2.62 9.77
CA LEU A 92 -12.99 2.81 8.47
C LEU A 92 -13.89 3.59 7.50
N ASN A 93 -15.18 3.71 7.77
CA ASN A 93 -16.11 4.50 6.93
C ASN A 93 -15.89 6.00 7.10
N GLU A 94 -15.37 6.48 8.24
CA GLU A 94 -15.08 7.90 8.45
C GLU A 94 -13.88 8.40 7.64
N THR A 95 -13.10 7.52 7.01
CA THR A 95 -11.89 7.89 6.25
C THR A 95 -12.16 8.83 5.07
N HIS A 96 -13.41 8.98 4.63
CA HIS A 96 -13.81 9.97 3.64
C HIS A 96 -13.71 11.42 4.14
N ILE A 97 -13.94 11.67 5.44
CA ILE A 97 -13.87 13.01 6.05
C ILE A 97 -12.44 13.58 5.99
N PRO A 98 -11.39 12.92 6.52
CA PRO A 98 -10.04 13.45 6.42
C PRO A 98 -9.55 13.49 4.96
N LYS A 99 -10.05 12.63 4.06
CA LYS A 99 -9.77 12.76 2.63
C LYS A 99 -10.38 14.05 2.08
N ALA A 100 -11.65 14.36 2.36
CA ALA A 100 -12.29 15.59 1.88
C ALA A 100 -11.57 16.86 2.33
N VAL A 101 -11.02 16.86 3.55
CA VAL A 101 -10.34 18.05 4.11
C VAL A 101 -8.85 18.13 3.70
N HIS A 102 -8.16 16.99 3.55
CA HIS A 102 -6.70 16.94 3.36
C HIS A 102 -6.26 16.03 2.19
N ASP A 103 -6.99 16.06 1.06
CA ASP A 103 -6.71 15.19 -0.08
C ASP A 103 -5.38 15.51 -0.79
N TYR A 104 -4.29 14.94 -0.29
CA TYR A 104 -2.94 15.17 -0.84
C TYR A 104 -2.67 14.45 -2.16
N GLY A 105 -3.41 13.40 -2.49
CA GLY A 105 -3.32 12.72 -3.79
C GLY A 105 -4.13 13.42 -4.86
N GLY A 106 -5.31 13.94 -4.47
CA GLY A 106 -6.22 14.67 -5.34
C GLY A 106 -6.00 16.19 -5.31
N HIS A 107 -6.93 16.93 -4.71
CA HIS A 107 -7.03 18.39 -4.86
C HIS A 107 -5.76 19.17 -4.47
N TYR A 108 -5.00 18.70 -3.47
CA TYR A 108 -3.74 19.33 -3.07
C TYR A 108 -2.51 18.81 -3.82
N GLY A 109 -2.62 17.75 -4.63
CA GLY A 109 -1.48 17.06 -5.25
C GLY A 109 -0.74 17.85 -6.34
N ARG A 110 -1.35 18.92 -6.90
CA ARG A 110 -0.77 19.78 -7.97
C ARG A 110 -0.02 18.97 -9.05
N PRO A 111 -0.70 18.06 -9.77
CA PRO A 111 -0.09 17.20 -10.79
C PRO A 111 0.45 17.97 -12.02
N ASP A 112 0.13 19.25 -12.11
CA ASP A 112 0.68 20.22 -13.06
C ASP A 112 2.10 20.67 -12.70
N LEU A 113 2.50 20.58 -11.42
CA LEU A 113 3.83 20.96 -10.94
C LEU A 113 4.74 19.76 -10.67
N ILE A 114 4.21 18.72 -10.02
CA ILE A 114 5.00 17.59 -9.54
C ILE A 114 4.32 16.26 -9.85
N ARG A 115 5.12 15.24 -10.15
CA ARG A 115 4.66 13.86 -10.36
C ARG A 115 5.64 12.88 -9.75
N LEU A 116 5.11 11.85 -9.10
CA LEU A 116 5.91 10.74 -8.61
C LEU A 116 5.99 9.66 -9.70
N LEU A 117 7.17 9.50 -10.28
CA LEU A 117 7.47 8.38 -11.18
C LEU A 117 8.14 7.27 -10.39
N VAL A 118 7.58 6.06 -10.47
CA VAL A 118 8.13 4.88 -9.79
C VAL A 118 8.53 3.83 -10.80
N ASP A 119 9.81 3.46 -10.78
CA ASP A 119 10.32 2.32 -11.55
C ASP A 119 10.07 1.04 -10.76
N THR A 120 8.97 0.35 -11.09
CA THR A 120 8.60 -0.93 -10.48
C THR A 120 9.34 -2.12 -11.08
N ARG A 121 10.23 -1.90 -12.06
CA ARG A 121 11.01 -2.98 -12.65
C ARG A 121 12.00 -3.51 -11.62
N ARG A 122 12.05 -4.83 -11.50
CA ARG A 122 13.02 -5.51 -10.66
C ARG A 122 14.44 -5.29 -11.21
N LYS A 123 15.40 -5.04 -10.34
CA LYS A 123 16.80 -4.78 -10.69
C LYS A 123 17.63 -5.96 -10.23
N GLU A 124 17.82 -6.92 -11.14
CA GLU A 124 18.60 -8.13 -10.87
C GLU A 124 20.06 -7.97 -11.30
N LEU A 125 20.95 -8.66 -10.59
CA LEU A 125 22.35 -8.80 -11.02
C LEU A 125 22.48 -9.72 -12.24
N VAL A 126 21.59 -10.70 -12.35
CA VAL A 126 21.51 -11.65 -13.46
C VAL A 126 20.05 -11.78 -13.89
N THR A 127 19.81 -11.64 -15.19
CA THR A 127 18.48 -11.75 -15.79
C THR A 127 18.48 -12.91 -16.78
N GLU A 128 17.49 -13.77 -16.68
CA GLU A 128 17.30 -14.90 -17.58
C GLU A 128 16.41 -14.47 -18.75
N ALA A 129 16.60 -15.09 -19.92
CA ALA A 129 15.71 -14.93 -21.05
C ALA A 129 14.64 -16.04 -21.02
N ASP A 130 13.40 -15.70 -21.35
CA ASP A 130 12.35 -16.68 -21.63
C ASP A 130 12.63 -17.40 -22.98
N PRO A 131 11.90 -18.48 -23.32
CA PRO A 131 12.08 -19.20 -24.58
C PRO A 131 11.89 -18.34 -25.84
N ASP A 132 11.17 -17.22 -25.72
CA ASP A 132 10.88 -16.27 -26.79
C ASP A 132 11.93 -15.14 -26.86
N GLY A 133 12.93 -15.15 -25.97
CA GLY A 133 14.03 -14.18 -25.91
C GLY A 133 13.72 -12.90 -25.14
N ASN A 134 12.59 -12.80 -24.45
CA ASN A 134 12.28 -11.67 -23.57
C ASN A 134 12.91 -11.85 -22.18
N ILE A 135 12.98 -10.78 -21.39
CA ILE A 135 13.43 -10.83 -20.00
C ILE A 135 12.43 -11.64 -19.17
N ALA A 136 12.87 -12.74 -18.57
CA ALA A 136 12.08 -13.52 -17.62
C ALA A 136 11.80 -12.67 -16.37
N THR A 137 10.52 -12.58 -16.01
CA THR A 137 10.06 -11.82 -14.84
C THR A 137 9.59 -12.76 -13.74
N TYR A 138 10.03 -12.52 -12.51
CA TYR A 138 9.69 -13.33 -11.34
C TYR A 138 9.26 -12.39 -10.20
N SER A 139 8.16 -12.72 -9.55
CA SER A 139 7.70 -12.05 -8.32
C SER A 139 8.56 -12.44 -7.12
N THR A 140 8.56 -11.60 -6.08
CA THR A 140 9.23 -11.91 -4.81
C THR A 140 8.69 -13.20 -4.19
N ARG A 141 7.42 -13.55 -4.42
CA ARG A 141 6.80 -14.78 -3.91
C ARG A 141 7.34 -16.04 -4.60
N GLU A 142 7.50 -16.03 -5.91
CA GLU A 142 7.92 -17.20 -6.69
C GLU A 142 9.35 -17.67 -6.36
N ARG A 143 10.21 -16.80 -5.80
CA ARG A 143 11.57 -17.18 -5.38
C ARG A 143 11.70 -17.67 -3.94
N LEU A 144 10.69 -17.43 -3.11
CA LEU A 144 10.70 -17.84 -1.71
C LEU A 144 10.09 -19.24 -1.51
N LEU A 145 9.45 -19.78 -2.54
CA LEU A 145 8.89 -21.13 -2.60
C LEU A 145 9.80 -22.03 -3.43
#